data_AF-A0A940KRL8-F1
#
_entry.id   AF-A0A940KRL8-F1
#
_cell.length_a   1.000
_cell.length_b   1.000
_cell.length_c   1.000
_cell.angle_alpha   90.00
_cell.angle_beta   90.00
_cell.angle_gamma   90.00
#
_symmetry.space_group_name_H-M   'P 1'
#
loop_
_entity.id
_entity.type
_entity.pdbx_description
1 polymer ?
#
loop_
_entity_poly.entity_id
_entity_poly.type
_entity_poly.pdbx_seq_one_letter_code
_entity_poly.pdbx_strand_id
1 'polypeptide(L)'
;MTTTLIIVATTCLVSITAFNNNKIIEDFIFYPPAVTKRNQWYRFFSCGLIHADWTHLIFNMLSLYMFGGAVEEQFVMIFGKTGKPLYLLMYILALGVSL
;
A
#
# COMPACT_ATOMS: atom_id res chain seq x y z
N MET A 1 -9.73 0.65 12.98
CA MET A 1 -9.26 1.92 12.37
C MET A 1 -7.76 2.15 12.48
N THR A 2 -7.05 1.66 13.51
CA THR A 2 -5.63 2.03 13.72
C THR A 2 -4.71 1.48 12.63
N THR A 3 -4.93 0.25 12.17
CA THR A 3 -4.10 -0.34 11.11
C THR A 3 -4.30 0.39 9.80
N THR A 4 -5.55 0.70 9.43
CA THR A 4 -5.87 1.45 8.21
C THR A 4 -5.22 2.84 8.20
N LEU A 5 -5.28 3.56 9.33
CA LEU A 5 -4.64 4.88 9.45
C LEU A 5 -3.12 4.82 9.30
N ILE A 6 -2.47 3.78 9.85
CA ILE A 6 -1.02 3.57 9.70
C ILE A 6 -0.69 3.38 8.22
N ILE A 7 -1.43 2.52 7.51
CA ILE A 7 -1.22 2.27 6.09
C ILE A 7 -1.39 3.56 5.28
N VAL A 8 -2.47 4.31 5.50
CA VAL A 8 -2.73 5.59 4.83
C VAL A 8 -1.59 6.58 5.10
N ALA A 9 -1.19 6.75 6.36
CA ALA A 9 -0.12 7.68 6.73
C ALA A 9 1.22 7.30 6.06
N THR A 10 1.60 6.02 6.10
CA THR A 10 2.83 5.53 5.46
C THR A 10 2.80 5.75 3.95
N THR A 11 1.70 5.40 3.28
CA THR A 11 1.57 5.59 1.82
C THR A 11 1.61 7.06 1.42
N CYS A 12 0.94 7.94 2.17
CA CYS A 12 1.03 9.38 1.98
C CYS A 12 2.48 9.89 2.12
N LEU A 13 3.17 9.51 3.20
CA LEU A 13 4.55 9.96 3.43
C LEU A 13 5.50 9.53 2.30
N VAL A 14 5.40 8.27 1.87
CA VAL A 14 6.22 7.74 0.77
C VAL A 14 5.87 8.44 -0.54
N SER A 15 4.59 8.54 -0.89
CA SER A 15 4.13 9.16 -2.14
C SER A 15 4.49 10.65 -2.24
N ILE A 16 4.31 11.42 -1.16
CA ILE A 16 4.66 12.85 -1.14
C ILE A 16 6.16 13.06 -1.32
N THR A 17 6.97 12.19 -0.71
CA THR A 17 8.43 12.24 -0.89
C THR A 17 8.81 11.85 -2.32
N ALA A 18 8.10 10.89 -2.92
CA ALA A 18 8.32 10.43 -4.29
C ALA A 18 7.96 11.49 -5.34
N PHE A 19 6.90 12.28 -5.14
CA PHE A 19 6.49 13.33 -6.09
C PHE A 19 7.60 14.33 -6.44
N ASN A 20 8.52 14.58 -5.51
CA ASN A 20 9.65 15.50 -5.72
C ASN A 20 10.99 14.76 -5.94
N ASN A 21 10.98 13.43 -6.00
CA ASN A 21 12.21 12.64 -6.07
C ASN A 21 12.06 11.47 -7.06
N ASN A 22 12.49 11.71 -8.29
CA ASN A 22 12.50 10.72 -9.36
C ASN A 22 13.25 9.43 -9.00
N LYS A 23 14.30 9.53 -8.17
CA LYS A 23 15.03 8.34 -7.72
C LYS A 23 14.14 7.40 -6.91
N ILE A 24 13.27 7.93 -6.04
CA ILE A 24 12.34 7.11 -5.25
C ILE A 24 11.33 6.42 -6.17
N ILE A 25 10.79 7.16 -7.14
CA ILE A 25 9.88 6.59 -8.15
C ILE A 25 10.58 5.46 -8.91
N GLU A 26 11.77 5.72 -9.45
CA GLU A 26 12.55 4.72 -10.21
C GLU A 26 12.96 3.51 -9.36
N ASP A 27 13.22 3.69 -8.06
CA ASP A 27 13.58 2.60 -7.17
C ASP A 27 12.36 1.75 -6.79
N PHE A 28 11.17 2.34 -6.68
CA PHE A 28 9.98 1.69 -6.12
C PHE A 28 8.99 1.18 -7.18
N ILE A 29 8.96 1.79 -8.37
CA ILE A 29 8.05 1.41 -9.45
C ILE A 29 8.28 -0.04 -9.90
N PHE A 30 7.20 -0.71 -10.28
CA PHE A 30 7.31 -2.05 -10.81
C PHE A 30 8.00 -2.04 -12.18
N TYR A 31 9.09 -2.80 -12.31
CA TYR A 31 9.85 -2.92 -13.55
C TYR A 31 10.31 -4.37 -13.75
N PRO A 32 9.68 -5.15 -14.63
CA PRO A 32 9.93 -6.59 -14.77
C PRO A 32 11.41 -6.97 -15.01
N PRO A 33 12.21 -6.22 -15.80
CA PRO A 33 13.64 -6.54 -15.95
C PRO A 33 14.44 -6.33 -14.66
N ALA A 34 14.09 -5.36 -13.81
CA ALA A 34 14.72 -5.22 -12.49
C ALA A 34 14.38 -6.41 -11.58
N VAL A 35 13.13 -6.83 -11.60
CA VAL A 35 12.65 -7.95 -10.80
C VAL A 35 13.35 -9.24 -11.22
N THR A 36 13.30 -9.57 -12.50
CA THR A 36 13.77 -10.85 -13.05
C THR A 36 15.28 -10.95 -13.17
N LYS A 37 15.97 -9.88 -13.58
CA LYS A 37 17.42 -9.91 -13.84
C LYS A 37 18.27 -9.40 -12.67
N ARG A 38 17.69 -8.57 -11.79
CA ARG A 38 18.40 -7.95 -10.66
C ARG A 38 17.82 -8.34 -9.30
N ASN A 39 16.90 -9.30 -9.25
CA ASN A 39 16.27 -9.80 -8.02
C ASN A 39 15.62 -8.69 -7.17
N GLN A 40 15.11 -7.62 -7.79
CA GLN A 40 14.47 -6.51 -7.08
C GLN A 40 12.99 -6.81 -6.80
N TRP A 41 12.73 -7.92 -6.10
CA TRP A 41 11.38 -8.42 -5.77
C TRP A 41 10.58 -7.48 -4.88
N TYR A 42 11.24 -6.62 -4.10
CA TYR A 42 10.58 -5.61 -3.28
C TYR A 42 9.68 -4.67 -4.11
N ARG A 43 9.95 -4.53 -5.42
CA ARG A 43 9.17 -3.74 -6.37
C ARG A 43 7.73 -4.23 -6.58
N PHE A 44 7.41 -5.47 -6.21
CA PHE A 44 6.03 -5.97 -6.19
C PHE A 44 5.17 -5.27 -5.13
N PHE A 45 5.79 -4.82 -4.03
CA PHE A 45 5.06 -4.22 -2.92
C PHE A 45 5.31 -2.71 -2.82
N SER A 46 6.54 -2.26 -3.09
CA SER A 46 6.89 -0.84 -3.00
C SER A 46 6.19 0.03 -4.03
N CYS A 47 5.81 -0.54 -5.18
CA CYS A 47 5.09 0.20 -6.22
C CYS A 47 3.70 0.66 -5.76
N GLY A 48 3.06 -0.07 -4.84
CA GLY A 48 1.77 0.31 -4.26
C GLY A 48 1.85 1.45 -3.25
N LEU A 49 3.07 1.84 -2.83
CA LEU A 49 3.30 2.95 -1.91
C LEU A 49 3.54 4.29 -2.60
N ILE A 50 3.75 4.28 -3.92
CA ILE A 50 3.97 5.48 -4.74
C ILE A 50 2.78 5.74 -5.67
N HIS A 51 2.52 7.00 -5.96
CA HIS A 51 1.46 7.43 -6.86
C HIS A 51 2.03 8.42 -7.89
N ALA A 52 1.32 8.61 -9.01
CA ALA A 52 1.78 9.50 -10.08
C ALA A 52 1.52 10.98 -9.78
N ASP A 53 0.41 11.29 -9.10
CA ASP A 53 0.02 12.65 -8.76
C ASP A 53 -0.91 12.71 -7.53
N TRP A 54 -1.19 13.93 -7.08
CA TRP A 54 -2.04 14.21 -5.94
C TRP A 54 -3.46 13.67 -6.07
N THR A 55 -4.06 13.71 -7.26
CA THR A 55 -5.43 13.24 -7.46
C THR A 55 -5.52 11.73 -7.26
N HIS A 56 -4.59 10.97 -7.84
CA HIS A 56 -4.51 9.52 -7.63
C HIS A 56 -4.26 9.17 -6.16
N LEU A 57 -3.34 9.87 -5.49
CA LEU A 57 -3.06 9.64 -4.07
C LEU A 57 -4.29 9.93 -3.21
N ILE A 58 -4.94 11.09 -3.38
CA ILE A 58 -6.09 11.49 -2.58
C ILE A 58 -7.25 10.51 -2.76
N PHE A 59 -7.57 10.15 -4.01
CA PHE A 59 -8.69 9.25 -4.30
C PHE A 59 -8.47 7.85 -3.70
N ASN A 60 -7.25 7.31 -3.82
CA ASN A 60 -6.91 6.01 -3.25
C ASN A 60 -6.92 6.04 -1.73
N MET A 61 -6.39 7.09 -1.10
CA MET A 61 -6.36 7.20 0.36
C MET A 61 -7.74 7.44 0.95
N LEU A 62 -8.60 8.22 0.27
CA LEU A 62 -10.00 8.37 0.65
C LEU A 62 -10.74 7.04 0.58
N SER A 63 -10.59 6.32 -0.54
CA SER A 63 -11.18 4.99 -0.72
C SER A 63 -10.70 4.01 0.34
N LEU A 64 -9.39 3.95 0.59
CA LEU A 64 -8.81 3.07 1.60
C LEU A 64 -9.27 3.45 3.02
N TYR A 65 -9.40 4.73 3.34
CA TYR A 65 -9.92 5.18 4.63
C TYR A 65 -11.38 4.73 4.83
N MET A 66 -12.24 4.91 3.83
CA MET A 66 -13.66 4.53 3.89
C MET A 66 -13.85 3.01 3.94
N PHE A 67 -13.26 2.29 2.98
CA PHE A 67 -13.47 0.84 2.84
C PHE A 67 -12.57 0.04 3.77
N GLY A 68 -11.28 0.38 3.86
CA GLY A 68 -10.33 -0.32 4.73
C GLY A 68 -10.72 -0.25 6.20
N GLY A 69 -11.32 0.87 6.61
CA GLY A 69 -11.89 1.02 7.94
C GLY A 69 -13.00 0.04 8.26
N ALA A 70 -13.99 -0.05 7.38
CA ALA A 70 -15.08 -1.00 7.50
C ALA A 70 -14.57 -2.45 7.47
N VAL A 71 -13.64 -2.78 6.58
CA VAL A 71 -13.04 -4.12 6.49
C VAL A 71 -12.27 -4.47 7.76
N GLU A 72 -11.45 -3.57 8.29
CA GLU A 72 -10.70 -3.79 9.55
C GLU A 72 -11.65 -4.11 10.71
N GLU A 73 -12.77 -3.38 10.83
CA GLU A 73 -13.78 -3.63 11.87
C GLU A 73 -14.45 -4.98 11.70
N GLN A 74 -14.83 -5.36 10.48
CA GLN A 74 -15.41 -6.68 10.20
C GLN A 74 -14.42 -7.81 10.53
N PHE A 75 -13.14 -7.65 10.19
CA PHE A 75 -12.11 -8.63 10.54
C PHE A 75 -11.97 -8.79 12.06
N VAL A 76 -11.97 -7.70 12.82
CA VAL A 76 -11.92 -7.76 14.29
C VAL A 76 -13.18 -8.38 14.87
N MET A 77 -14.35 -8.11 14.29
CA MET A 77 -15.61 -8.73 14.72
C MET A 77 -15.62 -10.24 14.51
N ILE A 78 -15.14 -10.71 13.34
CA ILE A 78 -15.18 -12.13 12.97
C ILE A 78 -14.05 -12.93 13.65
N PHE A 79 -12.83 -12.39 13.68
CA PHE A 79 -11.62 -13.11 14.11
C PHE A 79 -11.08 -12.65 15.48
N GLY A 80 -11.78 -11.72 16.14
CA GLY A 80 -11.41 -11.20 17.46
C GLY A 80 -10.02 -10.57 17.46
N LYS A 81 -9.18 -10.99 18.42
CA LYS A 81 -7.80 -10.48 18.61
C LYS A 81 -6.90 -10.68 17.38
N THR A 82 -7.20 -11.68 16.54
CA THR A 82 -6.40 -11.98 15.33
C THR A 82 -6.85 -11.21 14.10
N GLY A 83 -7.97 -10.47 14.17
CA GLY A 83 -8.54 -9.76 13.03
C GLY A 83 -7.61 -8.71 12.43
N LYS A 84 -6.95 -7.88 13.26
CA LYS A 84 -6.01 -6.86 12.76
C LYS A 84 -4.80 -7.46 12.03
N PRO A 85 -4.08 -8.46 12.59
CA PRO A 85 -3.02 -9.15 11.86
C PRO A 85 -3.50 -9.76 10.52
N LEU A 86 -4.69 -10.37 10.50
CA LEU A 86 -5.25 -10.97 9.28
C LEU A 86 -5.62 -9.91 8.24
N TYR A 87 -6.18 -8.78 8.65
CA TYR A 87 -6.45 -7.64 7.77
C TYR A 87 -5.15 -7.10 7.16
N LEU A 88 -4.09 -6.94 7.97
CA LEU A 88 -2.79 -6.50 7.48
C LEU A 88 -2.18 -7.50 6.48
N LEU A 89 -2.26 -8.80 6.78
CA LEU A 89 -1.80 -9.84 5.87
C LEU A 89 -2.57 -9.80 4.55
N MET A 90 -3.90 -9.68 4.62
CA MET A 90 -4.76 -9.55 3.45
C MET A 90 -4.36 -8.33 2.60
N TYR A 91 -4.11 -7.16 3.23
CA TYR A 91 -3.67 -5.97 2.53
C TYR A 91 -2.33 -6.18 1.80
N ILE A 92 -1.34 -6.78 2.45
CA ILE A 92 -0.02 -7.05 1.84
C ILE A 92 -0.16 -8.01 0.66
N LEU A 93 -0.96 -9.07 0.81
CA LEU A 93 -1.19 -10.02 -0.28
C LEU A 93 -1.94 -9.38 -1.45
N ALA A 94 -2.94 -8.54 -1.16
CA ALA A 94 -3.69 -7.82 -2.18
C ALA A 94 -2.79 -6.89 -3.01
N LEU A 95 -1.84 -6.19 -2.37
CA LEU A 95 -0.84 -5.38 -3.08
C LEU A 95 -0.03 -6.18 -4.11
N GLY A 96 0.40 -7.39 -3.75
CA GLY A 96 1.15 -8.26 -4.66
C GLY A 96 0.32 -8.82 -5.82
N VAL A 97 -1.01 -8.85 -5.69
CA VAL A 97 -1.94 -9.31 -6.73
C VAL A 97 -2.44 -8.17 -7.61
N SER A 98 -2.51 -6.95 -7.10
CA SER A 98 -3.08 -5.77 -7.78
C SER A 98 -2.13 -5.04 -8.73
N LEU A 99 -1.04 -5.70 -9.14
CA LEU A 99 0.02 -5.16 -10.02
C LEU A 99 -0.36 -5.14 -11.50
#